data_AF-A0A533VIB6-F1
#
_entry.id   AF-A0A533VIB6-F1
#
_cell.length_a   1.000
_cell.length_b   1.000
_cell.length_c   1.000
_cell.angle_alpha   90.00
_cell.angle_beta   90.00
_cell.angle_gamma   90.00
#
_symmetry.space_group_name_H-M   'P 1'
#
loop_
_entity.id
_entity.type
_entity.pdbx_description
1 polymer ?
#
loop_
_entity_poly.entity_id
_entity_poly.type
_entity_poly.pdbx_seq_one_letter_code
_entity_poly.pdbx_strand_id
1 'polypeptide(L)'
;MTRLLIACVVLSLLVFGTMVPVLATVDLNAYLPIEGSPITPTFKFSKNVSFDYSNGGKLKDALNGKSITVNFTDNSDNNTSIKSFMEKINTQLASHKSLATITKLAINYKVAINGDDKGASIDYTITLTPTVTGYILQKGGGTENTVFDAAWIGFNMTDPVVISTQQYGDLEINFPLGVIQNQVPDAYNVLKGTKAETDLNQNLIDASTLLGQPIDKWDTLF
;
A
#
# COMPACT_ATOMS: atom_id res chain seq x y z
N MET A 1 -50.21 -11.53 -27.50
CA MET A 1 -49.65 -12.12 -26.26
C MET A 1 -48.27 -12.70 -26.60
N THR A 2 -47.22 -11.89 -26.67
CA THR A 2 -46.38 -11.36 -25.57
C THR A 2 -45.28 -12.35 -25.14
N ARG A 3 -44.11 -12.12 -25.76
CA ARG A 3 -42.74 -12.23 -25.23
C ARG A 3 -42.11 -13.63 -25.10
N LEU A 4 -41.35 -14.00 -26.13
CA LEU A 4 -40.05 -14.67 -26.00
C LEU A 4 -39.21 -13.88 -24.99
N LEU A 5 -39.05 -14.41 -23.78
CA LEU A 5 -37.97 -14.01 -22.90
C LEU A 5 -36.79 -14.91 -23.22
N ILE A 6 -35.86 -14.36 -24.00
CA ILE A 6 -34.48 -14.84 -24.11
C ILE A 6 -33.95 -14.84 -22.67
N ALA A 7 -33.84 -16.02 -22.08
CA ALA A 7 -33.11 -16.20 -20.84
C ALA A 7 -31.64 -15.92 -21.16
N CYS A 8 -31.17 -14.71 -20.83
CA CYS A 8 -29.75 -14.42 -20.69
C CYS A 8 -29.19 -15.38 -19.65
N VAL A 9 -28.62 -16.50 -20.10
CA VAL A 9 -27.71 -17.31 -19.30
C VAL A 9 -26.46 -16.45 -19.10
N VAL A 10 -26.47 -15.65 -18.03
CA VAL A 10 -25.24 -15.11 -17.47
C VAL A 10 -24.49 -16.31 -16.92
N LEU A 11 -23.59 -16.84 -17.74
CA LEU A 11 -22.57 -17.80 -17.34
C LEU A 11 -21.65 -17.07 -16.35
N SER A 12 -22.11 -16.95 -15.11
CA SER A 12 -21.28 -16.59 -13.98
C SER A 12 -20.24 -17.70 -13.87
N LEU A 13 -19.07 -17.44 -14.42
CA LEU A 13 -17.86 -18.20 -14.17
C LEU A 13 -17.66 -18.19 -12.66
N LEU A 14 -18.10 -19.26 -12.00
CA LEU A 14 -17.93 -19.46 -10.58
C LEU A 14 -16.43 -19.56 -10.28
N VAL A 15 -15.86 -18.42 -9.88
CA VAL A 15 -14.54 -18.35 -9.27
C VAL A 15 -14.71 -18.90 -7.87
N PHE A 16 -14.48 -20.20 -7.76
CA PHE A 16 -14.60 -20.98 -6.56
C PHE A 16 -13.36 -20.80 -5.66
N GLY A 17 -13.16 -19.59 -5.14
CA GLY A 17 -12.14 -19.32 -4.13
C GLY A 17 -12.68 -18.33 -3.11
N THR A 18 -12.73 -18.72 -1.84
CA THR A 18 -13.02 -17.77 -0.76
C THR A 18 -11.73 -17.07 -0.35
N MET A 19 -11.72 -15.74 -0.42
CA MET A 19 -10.69 -14.92 0.21
C MET A 19 -10.83 -15.06 1.73
N VAL A 20 -9.76 -15.49 2.40
CA VAL A 20 -9.66 -15.43 3.87
C VAL A 20 -9.61 -13.94 4.27
N PRO A 21 -10.10 -13.53 5.46
CA PRO A 21 -10.02 -12.15 5.93
C PRO A 21 -8.63 -11.54 5.68
N VAL A 22 -8.64 -10.39 5.00
CA VAL A 22 -7.46 -9.61 4.64
C VAL A 22 -7.01 -8.83 5.87
N LEU A 23 -5.76 -9.02 6.27
CA LEU A 23 -5.11 -8.20 7.29
C LEU A 23 -4.21 -7.18 6.59
N ALA A 24 -4.63 -5.91 6.62
CA ALA A 24 -3.79 -4.79 6.23
C ALA A 24 -3.28 -4.10 7.50
N THR A 25 -1.99 -3.79 7.55
CA THR A 25 -1.36 -3.12 8.69
C THR A 25 -0.48 -1.97 8.22
N VAL A 26 -0.36 -0.96 9.08
CA VAL A 26 0.59 0.13 8.94
C VAL A 26 1.40 0.23 10.23
N ASP A 27 2.73 0.13 10.12
CA ASP A 27 3.67 0.29 11.22
C ASP A 27 4.49 1.57 11.01
N LEU A 28 4.71 2.36 12.06
CA LEU A 28 5.53 3.57 12.05
C LEU A 28 6.68 3.44 13.05
N ASN A 29 7.91 3.66 12.57
CA ASN A 29 9.08 3.80 13.43
C ASN A 29 9.73 5.18 13.20
N ALA A 30 9.91 5.97 14.26
CA ALA A 30 10.48 7.31 14.17
C ALA A 30 11.27 7.68 15.44
N TYR A 31 12.38 8.40 15.26
CA TYR A 31 13.11 9.10 16.33
C TYR A 31 12.98 10.60 16.14
N LEU A 32 12.52 11.32 17.17
CA LEU A 32 12.17 12.75 17.11
C LEU A 32 13.10 13.60 17.99
N PRO A 33 14.23 14.10 17.46
CA PRO A 33 15.15 14.94 18.20
C PRO A 33 14.61 16.37 18.35
N ILE A 34 14.60 16.91 19.58
CA ILE A 34 14.07 18.25 19.90
C ILE A 34 14.90 19.39 19.26
N GLU A 35 16.07 19.08 18.72
CA GLU A 35 16.95 20.05 18.06
C GLU A 35 16.41 20.57 16.71
N GLY A 36 15.40 19.90 16.13
CA GLY A 36 14.79 20.29 14.85
C GLY A 36 15.56 19.79 13.63
N SER A 37 16.49 18.85 13.81
CA SER A 37 17.18 18.16 12.73
C SER A 37 16.20 17.38 11.86
N PRO A 38 16.46 17.24 10.55
CA PRO A 38 15.70 16.33 9.70
C PRO A 38 15.65 14.93 10.31
N ILE A 39 14.49 14.28 10.19
CA ILE A 39 14.27 12.91 10.66
C ILE A 39 14.02 11.97 9.48
N THR A 40 14.29 10.68 9.69
CA THR A 40 14.06 9.63 8.69
C THR A 40 13.17 8.53 9.23
N PRO A 41 11.86 8.79 9.43
CA PRO A 41 10.92 7.79 9.91
C PRO A 41 10.74 6.68 8.87
N THR A 42 10.21 5.55 9.29
CA THR A 42 9.88 4.41 8.44
C THR A 42 8.40 4.09 8.57
N PHE A 43 7.67 4.12 7.45
CA PHE A 43 6.29 3.66 7.34
C PHE A 43 6.28 2.33 6.60
N LYS A 44 5.76 1.27 7.23
CA LYS A 44 5.64 -0.05 6.62
C LYS A 44 4.18 -0.42 6.46
N PHE A 45 3.74 -0.56 5.22
CA PHE A 45 2.41 -1.03 4.85
C PHE A 45 2.51 -2.49 4.45
N SER A 46 1.72 -3.35 5.08
CA SER A 46 1.70 -4.78 4.77
C SER A 46 0.27 -5.26 4.52
N LYS A 47 0.09 -6.18 3.57
CA LYS A 47 -1.18 -6.87 3.34
C LYS A 47 -0.88 -8.32 2.98
N ASN A 48 -1.53 -9.25 3.68
CA ASN A 48 -1.56 -10.65 3.29
C ASN A 48 -2.92 -10.97 2.68
N VAL A 49 -2.90 -11.65 1.55
CA VAL A 49 -4.09 -12.17 0.88
C VAL A 49 -3.90 -13.66 0.69
N SER A 50 -4.90 -14.45 1.07
CA SER A 50 -4.88 -15.90 0.89
C SER A 50 -6.14 -16.37 0.17
N PHE A 51 -5.94 -17.24 -0.81
CA PHE A 51 -6.97 -17.89 -1.62
C PHE A 51 -7.01 -19.37 -1.30
N ASP A 52 -8.21 -19.86 -0.96
CA ASP A 52 -8.48 -21.28 -0.78
C ASP A 52 -9.00 -21.90 -2.08
N TYR A 53 -8.37 -22.99 -2.54
CA TYR A 53 -8.77 -23.76 -3.72
C TYR A 53 -9.67 -24.96 -3.40
N SER A 54 -10.24 -25.07 -2.20
CA SER A 54 -11.10 -26.19 -1.80
C SER A 54 -12.24 -26.47 -2.78
N ASN A 55 -12.64 -25.48 -3.58
CA ASN A 55 -13.67 -25.60 -4.61
C ASN A 55 -13.10 -25.57 -6.06
N GLY A 56 -11.79 -25.63 -6.22
CA GLY A 56 -11.07 -25.58 -7.50
C GLY A 56 -11.18 -24.24 -8.22
N GLY A 57 -11.24 -24.28 -9.55
CA GLY A 57 -11.53 -23.11 -10.37
C GLY A 57 -10.32 -22.48 -11.05
N LYS A 58 -10.59 -21.56 -11.99
CA LYS A 58 -9.59 -20.99 -12.91
C LYS A 58 -8.45 -20.26 -12.20
N LEU A 59 -8.66 -19.82 -10.96
CA LEU A 59 -7.60 -19.14 -10.19
C LEU A 59 -6.51 -20.12 -9.76
N LYS A 60 -6.88 -21.38 -9.45
CA LYS A 60 -5.92 -22.46 -9.21
C LYS A 60 -5.08 -22.71 -10.46
N ASP A 61 -5.70 -22.82 -11.63
CA ASP A 61 -4.98 -23.03 -12.88
C ASP A 61 -3.99 -21.89 -13.18
N ALA A 62 -4.36 -20.66 -12.82
CA ALA A 62 -3.53 -19.48 -13.03
C ALA A 62 -2.38 -19.32 -12.02
N LEU A 63 -2.41 -19.96 -10.85
CA LEU A 63 -1.45 -19.71 -9.76
C LEU A 63 -0.75 -20.97 -9.23
N ASN A 64 -1.29 -22.16 -9.46
CA ASN A 64 -0.71 -23.42 -8.98
C ASN A 64 0.73 -23.59 -9.50
N GLY A 65 1.65 -23.88 -8.59
CA GLY A 65 3.08 -24.05 -8.87
C GLY A 65 3.83 -22.74 -9.14
N LYS A 66 3.18 -21.57 -9.06
CA LYS A 66 3.87 -20.28 -9.20
C LYS A 66 4.53 -19.88 -7.89
N SER A 67 5.76 -19.39 -8.00
CA SER A 67 6.53 -18.75 -6.94
C SER A 67 7.21 -17.52 -7.54
N ILE A 68 6.57 -16.36 -7.42
CA ILE A 68 7.01 -15.10 -8.03
C ILE A 68 7.36 -14.12 -6.91
N THR A 69 8.50 -13.45 -7.04
CA THR A 69 8.86 -12.32 -6.19
C THR A 69 9.14 -11.10 -7.04
N VAL A 70 8.39 -10.03 -6.78
CA VAL A 70 8.55 -8.72 -7.39
C VAL A 70 9.13 -7.82 -6.32
N ASN A 71 10.30 -7.25 -6.54
CA ASN A 71 10.87 -6.33 -5.56
C ASN A 71 11.75 -5.28 -6.22
N PHE A 72 11.76 -4.07 -5.66
CA PHE A 72 12.69 -3.03 -6.04
C PHE A 72 12.96 -2.09 -4.86
N THR A 73 14.07 -1.38 -4.93
CA THR A 73 14.39 -0.28 -4.03
C THR A 73 14.93 0.88 -4.84
N ASP A 74 14.39 2.08 -4.60
CA ASP A 74 14.77 3.28 -5.33
C ASP A 74 14.39 4.53 -4.50
N ASN A 75 14.73 5.73 -4.99
CA ASN A 75 14.50 6.98 -4.27
C ASN A 75 14.21 8.18 -5.18
N SER A 76 13.73 9.26 -4.56
CA SER A 76 13.36 10.52 -5.22
C SER A 76 14.52 11.28 -5.87
N ASP A 77 15.77 11.00 -5.50
CA ASP A 77 16.94 11.66 -6.09
C ASP A 77 17.22 11.12 -7.50
N ASN A 78 16.91 9.84 -7.74
CA ASN A 78 17.20 9.15 -9.00
C ASN A 78 15.95 8.86 -9.86
N ASN A 79 14.75 8.87 -9.27
CA ASN A 79 13.51 8.46 -9.92
C ASN A 79 12.43 9.54 -9.85
N THR A 80 12.06 10.08 -11.02
CA THR A 80 11.07 11.16 -11.14
C THR A 80 9.67 10.73 -10.71
N SER A 81 9.28 9.47 -10.90
CA SER A 81 7.98 8.97 -10.45
C SER A 81 7.89 8.91 -8.92
N ILE A 82 8.99 8.56 -8.24
CA ILE A 82 9.09 8.59 -6.77
C ILE A 82 9.09 10.03 -6.26
N LYS A 83 9.77 10.95 -6.96
CA LYS A 83 9.73 12.38 -6.63
C LYS A 83 8.30 12.94 -6.74
N SER A 84 7.57 12.62 -7.80
CA SER A 84 6.17 13.03 -7.94
C SER A 84 5.27 12.41 -6.86
N PHE A 85 5.54 11.16 -6.45
CA PHE A 85 4.84 10.55 -5.33
C PHE A 85 5.12 11.28 -4.00
N MET A 86 6.38 11.61 -3.72
CA MET A 86 6.76 12.44 -2.58
C MET A 86 6.03 13.79 -2.55
N GLU A 87 5.92 14.47 -3.70
CA GLU A 87 5.19 15.73 -3.84
C GLU A 87 3.68 15.58 -3.58
N LYS A 88 3.07 14.44 -3.97
CA LYS A 88 1.69 14.12 -3.61
C LYS A 88 1.51 13.92 -2.11
N ILE A 89 2.46 13.27 -1.43
CA ILE A 89 2.42 13.15 0.04
C ILE A 89 2.52 14.55 0.68
N ASN A 90 3.43 15.41 0.23
CA ASN A 90 3.53 16.78 0.72
C ASN A 90 2.22 17.58 0.53
N THR A 91 1.51 17.35 -0.58
CA THR A 91 0.18 17.95 -0.81
C THR A 91 -0.84 17.48 0.23
N GLN A 92 -0.84 16.18 0.57
CA GLN A 92 -1.68 15.64 1.64
C GLN A 92 -1.33 16.26 3.00
N LEU A 93 -0.05 16.34 3.35
CA LEU A 93 0.40 16.96 4.61
C LEU A 93 -0.05 18.42 4.72
N ALA A 94 0.12 19.20 3.65
CA ALA A 94 -0.33 20.59 3.60
C ALA A 94 -1.86 20.72 3.75
N SER A 95 -2.63 19.78 3.19
CA SER A 95 -4.10 19.75 3.35
C SER A 95 -4.54 19.50 4.80
N HIS A 96 -3.73 18.77 5.58
CA HIS A 96 -3.88 18.59 7.02
C HIS A 96 -3.29 19.74 7.84
N LYS A 97 -2.88 20.84 7.20
CA LYS A 97 -2.23 22.02 7.80
C LYS A 97 -0.91 21.70 8.49
N SER A 98 -0.27 20.59 8.11
CA SER A 98 1.09 20.29 8.56
C SER A 98 2.06 21.28 7.92
N LEU A 99 3.02 21.76 8.71
CA LEU A 99 4.16 22.55 8.23
C LEU A 99 5.38 21.68 7.94
N ALA A 100 5.31 20.39 8.27
CA ALA A 100 6.35 19.44 7.92
C ALA A 100 6.42 19.23 6.40
N THR A 101 7.63 18.99 5.90
CA THR A 101 7.90 18.75 4.48
C THR A 101 8.80 17.53 4.31
N ILE A 102 8.45 16.67 3.36
CA ILE A 102 9.29 15.59 2.89
C ILE A 102 10.22 16.12 1.79
N THR A 103 11.52 16.01 2.02
CA THR A 103 12.57 16.49 1.10
C THR A 103 13.24 15.38 0.30
N LYS A 104 13.15 14.15 0.79
CA LYS A 104 13.58 12.93 0.10
C LYS A 104 12.62 11.79 0.42
N LEU A 105 12.48 10.84 -0.48
CA LEU A 105 11.70 9.63 -0.27
C LEU A 105 12.44 8.43 -0.84
N ALA A 106 12.75 7.45 0.02
CA ALA A 106 13.16 6.12 -0.41
C ALA A 106 11.99 5.14 -0.29
N ILE A 107 11.93 4.19 -1.22
CA ILE A 107 10.90 3.14 -1.27
C ILE A 107 11.60 1.79 -1.33
N ASN A 108 11.14 0.86 -0.50
CA ASN A 108 11.36 -0.57 -0.68
C ASN A 108 10.01 -1.24 -0.91
N TYR A 109 9.84 -1.84 -2.09
CA TYR A 109 8.62 -2.53 -2.49
C TYR A 109 8.92 -4.01 -2.65
N LYS A 110 8.05 -4.87 -2.09
CA LYS A 110 8.12 -6.30 -2.25
C LYS A 110 6.73 -6.92 -2.33
N VAL A 111 6.55 -7.80 -3.30
CA VAL A 111 5.41 -8.71 -3.39
C VAL A 111 5.88 -10.13 -3.62
N ALA A 112 5.38 -11.08 -2.83
CA ALA A 112 5.58 -12.50 -3.04
C ALA A 112 4.24 -13.17 -3.36
N ILE A 113 4.17 -13.88 -4.49
CA ILE A 113 3.00 -14.66 -4.92
C ILE A 113 3.42 -16.13 -4.91
N ASN A 114 2.76 -16.92 -4.06
CA ASN A 114 3.02 -18.36 -3.94
C ASN A 114 1.71 -19.10 -4.14
N GLY A 115 1.68 -20.08 -5.05
CA GLY A 115 0.52 -20.93 -5.26
C GLY A 115 0.92 -22.40 -5.32
N ASP A 116 0.10 -23.25 -4.70
CA ASP A 116 0.25 -24.70 -4.69
C ASP A 116 -1.08 -25.39 -5.05
N ASP A 117 -1.18 -26.69 -4.79
CA ASP A 117 -2.39 -27.45 -5.12
C ASP A 117 -3.57 -27.17 -4.17
N LYS A 118 -3.31 -26.56 -3.01
CA LYS A 118 -4.28 -26.28 -1.94
C LYS A 118 -4.74 -24.82 -1.92
N GLY A 119 -3.88 -23.88 -2.27
CA GLY A 119 -4.21 -22.45 -2.25
C GLY A 119 -3.12 -21.56 -2.85
N ALA A 120 -3.33 -20.25 -2.72
CA ALA A 120 -2.27 -19.27 -2.96
C ALA A 120 -2.24 -18.19 -1.89
N SER A 121 -1.06 -17.65 -1.64
CA SER A 121 -0.86 -16.44 -0.87
C SER A 121 -0.25 -15.34 -1.73
N ILE A 122 -0.60 -14.10 -1.40
CA ILE A 122 0.08 -12.91 -1.89
C ILE A 122 0.43 -12.03 -0.70
N ASP A 123 1.71 -11.81 -0.51
CA ASP A 123 2.28 -11.00 0.55
C ASP A 123 2.79 -9.69 -0.03
N TYR A 124 2.16 -8.58 0.36
CA TYR A 124 2.53 -7.23 -0.05
C TYR A 124 3.28 -6.53 1.09
N THR A 125 4.37 -5.85 0.75
CA THR A 125 5.08 -4.96 1.67
C THR A 125 5.56 -3.72 0.92
N ILE A 126 5.20 -2.55 1.43
CA ILE A 126 5.70 -1.24 0.98
C ILE A 126 6.32 -0.56 2.18
N THR A 127 7.61 -0.24 2.09
CA THR A 127 8.29 0.54 3.11
C THR A 127 8.68 1.89 2.52
N LEU A 128 8.18 2.96 3.15
CA LEU A 128 8.53 4.34 2.82
C LEU A 128 9.47 4.88 3.89
N THR A 129 10.60 5.44 3.45
CA THR A 129 11.58 6.08 4.33
C THR A 129 11.79 7.51 3.87
N PRO A 130 10.93 8.46 4.28
CA PRO A 130 11.08 9.87 3.92
C PRO A 130 12.18 10.55 4.75
N THR A 131 12.72 11.66 4.26
CA THR A 131 13.43 12.66 5.06
C THR A 131 12.49 13.83 5.34
N VAL A 132 12.08 13.99 6.60
CA VAL A 132 11.10 14.99 7.03
C VAL A 132 11.79 16.15 7.73
N THR A 133 11.42 17.36 7.37
CA THR A 133 11.83 18.62 8.01
C THR A 133 10.61 19.40 8.47
N GLY A 134 10.78 20.40 9.34
CA GLY A 134 9.69 21.31 9.72
C GLY A 134 8.65 20.74 10.70
N TYR A 135 8.89 19.56 11.28
CA TYR A 135 7.98 18.95 12.28
C TYR A 135 8.07 19.61 13.66
N ILE A 136 9.09 20.42 13.94
CA ILE A 136 9.15 21.27 15.14
C ILE A 136 8.66 22.66 14.76
N LEU A 137 7.58 23.10 15.38
CA LEU A 137 6.96 24.40 15.14
C LEU A 137 7.57 25.49 16.02
N GLN A 138 7.80 25.15 17.28
CA GLN A 138 8.45 26.04 18.24
C GLN A 138 9.35 25.20 19.15
N LYS A 139 10.63 25.55 19.19
CA LYS A 139 11.58 24.96 20.12
C LYS A 139 11.38 25.59 21.50
N GLY A 140 11.08 24.77 22.51
CA GLY A 140 11.02 25.23 23.89
C GLY A 140 12.42 25.49 24.47
N GLY A 141 12.50 26.34 25.49
CA GLY A 141 13.71 26.60 26.27
C GLY A 141 13.39 26.77 27.75
N GLY A 142 14.28 26.29 28.64
CA GLY A 142 14.07 26.37 30.08
C GLY A 142 12.84 25.58 30.54
N THR A 143 11.78 26.28 30.94
CA THR A 143 10.48 25.69 31.36
C THR A 143 9.41 25.70 30.25
N GLU A 144 9.71 26.23 29.06
CA GLU A 144 8.78 26.25 27.93
C GLU A 144 8.76 24.92 27.18
N ASN A 145 7.56 24.45 26.83
CA ASN A 145 7.38 23.22 26.09
C ASN A 145 7.72 23.39 24.61
N THR A 146 8.35 22.38 24.02
CA THR A 146 8.48 22.28 22.55
C THR A 146 7.12 21.94 21.93
N VAL A 147 6.76 22.66 20.88
CA VAL A 147 5.55 22.42 20.09
C VAL A 147 5.94 21.67 18.82
N PHE A 148 5.39 20.48 18.63
CA PHE A 148 5.60 19.66 17.45
C PHE A 148 4.32 19.57 16.62
N ASP A 149 4.51 19.45 15.31
CA ASP A 149 3.47 19.11 14.36
C ASP A 149 3.24 17.59 14.43
N ALA A 150 2.06 17.16 14.84
CA ALA A 150 1.71 15.73 14.86
C ALA A 150 1.13 15.27 13.51
N ALA A 151 0.68 16.19 12.66
CA ALA A 151 -0.09 15.84 11.46
C ALA A 151 0.76 15.15 10.37
N TRP A 152 2.09 15.30 10.41
CA TRP A 152 2.99 14.72 9.41
C TRP A 152 2.99 13.19 9.39
N ILE A 153 2.57 12.53 10.47
CA ILE A 153 2.54 11.06 10.52
C ILE A 153 1.36 10.48 9.74
N GLY A 154 0.39 11.31 9.34
CA GLY A 154 -0.84 10.87 8.71
C GLY A 154 -1.02 11.37 7.29
N PHE A 155 -1.11 10.43 6.37
CA PHE A 155 -1.46 10.67 4.97
C PHE A 155 -2.16 9.45 4.40
N ASN A 156 -2.95 9.66 3.35
CA ASN A 156 -3.64 8.58 2.65
C ASN A 156 -3.53 8.81 1.13
N MET A 157 -3.13 7.76 0.41
CA MET A 157 -3.10 7.77 -1.03
C MET A 157 -4.32 7.04 -1.57
N THR A 158 -5.30 7.80 -2.08
CA THR A 158 -6.52 7.25 -2.68
C THR A 158 -6.41 7.02 -4.19
N ASP A 159 -5.39 7.60 -4.82
CA ASP A 159 -5.13 7.49 -6.26
C ASP A 159 -4.01 6.46 -6.55
N PRO A 160 -3.90 5.96 -7.79
CA PRO A 160 -2.78 5.11 -8.20
C PRO A 160 -1.42 5.80 -7.96
N VAL A 161 -0.43 5.01 -7.51
CA VAL A 161 0.96 5.42 -7.32
C VAL A 161 1.83 4.58 -8.25
N VAL A 162 1.92 5.01 -9.51
CA VAL A 162 2.72 4.31 -10.52
C VAL A 162 4.19 4.71 -10.38
N ILE A 163 5.05 3.71 -10.19
CA ILE A 163 6.50 3.86 -10.12
C ILE A 163 7.14 3.28 -11.37
N SER A 164 7.93 4.07 -12.07
CA SER A 164 8.73 3.59 -13.20
C SER A 164 9.93 2.82 -12.67
N THR A 165 9.96 1.52 -12.95
CA THR A 165 11.04 0.62 -12.52
C THR A 165 11.85 0.12 -13.70
N GLN A 166 13.14 -0.13 -13.50
CA GLN A 166 14.00 -0.68 -14.56
C GLN A 166 13.61 -2.11 -14.95
N GLN A 167 13.19 -2.93 -13.98
CA GLN A 167 12.95 -4.36 -14.18
C GLN A 167 11.51 -4.67 -14.61
N TYR A 168 10.53 -3.91 -14.15
CA TYR A 168 9.10 -4.22 -14.33
C TYR A 168 8.35 -3.17 -15.15
N GLY A 169 9.05 -2.14 -15.64
CA GLY A 169 8.43 -0.98 -16.27
C GLY A 169 7.61 -0.17 -15.26
N ASP A 170 6.55 0.46 -15.73
CA ASP A 170 5.61 1.18 -14.88
C ASP A 170 4.77 0.20 -14.04
N LEU A 171 4.90 0.33 -12.72
CA LEU A 171 4.28 -0.56 -11.75
C LEU A 171 3.42 0.24 -10.76
N GLU A 172 2.14 -0.11 -10.68
CA GLU A 172 1.25 0.41 -9.63
C GLU A 172 1.56 -0.31 -8.31
N ILE A 173 1.94 0.45 -7.28
CA ILE A 173 2.27 -0.07 -5.95
C ILE A 173 1.16 0.14 -4.90
N ASN A 174 0.23 1.08 -5.08
CA ASN A 174 -0.76 1.41 -4.07
C ASN A 174 -1.93 0.41 -4.03
N PHE A 175 -2.36 -0.08 -5.18
CA PHE A 175 -3.42 -1.07 -5.33
C PHE A 175 -2.83 -2.46 -5.57
N PRO A 176 -3.07 -3.43 -4.66
CA PRO A 176 -2.59 -4.81 -4.77
C PRO A 176 -2.85 -5.49 -6.11
N LEU A 177 -3.94 -5.12 -6.78
CA LEU A 177 -4.31 -5.65 -8.09
C LEU A 177 -3.31 -5.30 -9.20
N GLY A 178 -2.59 -4.17 -9.09
CA GLY A 178 -1.67 -3.68 -10.12
C GLY A 178 -0.53 -4.63 -10.44
N VAL A 179 0.11 -5.20 -9.40
CA VAL A 179 1.18 -6.20 -9.60
C VAL A 179 0.64 -7.50 -10.18
N ILE A 180 -0.58 -7.90 -9.83
CA ILE A 180 -1.20 -9.12 -10.39
C ILE A 180 -1.46 -8.91 -11.88
N GLN A 181 -2.00 -7.76 -12.26
CA GLN A 181 -2.22 -7.41 -13.66
C GLN A 181 -0.92 -7.43 -14.48
N ASN A 182 0.17 -6.92 -13.90
CA ASN A 182 1.45 -6.81 -14.56
C ASN A 182 2.22 -8.15 -14.63
N GLN A 183 2.17 -8.97 -13.57
CA GLN A 183 3.05 -10.14 -13.41
C GLN A 183 2.34 -11.48 -13.58
N VAL A 184 1.01 -11.52 -13.35
CA VAL A 184 0.20 -12.73 -13.49
C VAL A 184 -1.14 -12.39 -14.18
N PRO A 185 -1.11 -11.95 -15.46
CA PRO A 185 -2.31 -11.44 -16.15
C PRO A 185 -3.44 -12.48 -16.25
N ASP A 186 -3.12 -13.77 -16.29
CA ASP A 186 -4.12 -14.85 -16.26
C ASP A 186 -4.91 -14.85 -14.95
N ALA A 187 -4.23 -14.65 -13.81
CA ALA A 187 -4.89 -14.55 -12.51
C ALA A 187 -5.72 -13.26 -12.43
N TYR A 188 -5.21 -12.14 -12.94
CA TYR A 188 -5.97 -10.89 -13.03
C TYR A 188 -7.28 -11.06 -13.83
N ASN A 189 -7.22 -11.71 -14.99
CA ASN A 189 -8.39 -11.96 -15.83
C ASN A 189 -9.45 -12.82 -15.13
N VAL A 190 -9.03 -13.74 -14.27
CA VAL A 190 -9.94 -14.55 -13.45
C VAL A 190 -10.56 -13.73 -12.32
N LEU A 191 -9.79 -12.82 -11.70
CA LEU A 191 -10.27 -11.98 -10.60
C LEU A 191 -11.24 -10.89 -11.07
N LYS A 192 -11.15 -10.47 -12.34
CA LYS A 192 -12.01 -9.43 -12.90
C LYS A 192 -13.50 -9.74 -12.75
N GLY A 193 -14.27 -8.77 -12.27
CA GLY A 193 -15.70 -8.86 -11.97
C GLY A 193 -16.03 -9.59 -10.67
N THR A 194 -15.03 -10.00 -9.88
CA THR A 194 -15.24 -10.73 -8.62
C THR A 194 -15.11 -9.81 -7.39
N LYS A 195 -15.56 -10.31 -6.23
CA LYS A 195 -15.30 -9.63 -4.96
C LYS A 195 -13.78 -9.47 -4.69
N ALA A 196 -12.97 -10.45 -5.09
CA ALA A 196 -11.53 -10.41 -4.87
C ALA A 196 -10.86 -9.26 -5.65
N GLU A 197 -11.34 -8.92 -6.86
CA GLU A 197 -10.90 -7.70 -7.56
C GLU A 197 -11.20 -6.45 -6.72
N THR A 198 -12.40 -6.34 -6.15
CA THR A 198 -12.76 -5.20 -5.30
C THR A 198 -11.85 -5.09 -4.07
N ASP A 199 -11.58 -6.20 -3.39
CA ASP A 199 -10.73 -6.23 -2.19
C ASP A 199 -9.25 -5.94 -2.51
N LEU A 200 -8.78 -6.38 -3.68
CA LEU A 200 -7.43 -6.13 -4.18
C LEU A 200 -7.28 -4.74 -4.82
N ASN A 201 -8.37 -4.04 -5.06
CA ASN A 201 -8.37 -2.66 -5.55
C ASN A 201 -8.54 -1.62 -4.43
N GLN A 202 -8.41 -2.04 -3.16
CA GLN A 202 -8.29 -1.14 -2.02
C GLN A 202 -6.83 -0.71 -1.86
N ASN A 203 -6.61 0.58 -1.61
CA ASN A 203 -5.27 1.16 -1.46
C ASN A 203 -4.54 0.58 -0.22
N LEU A 204 -3.22 0.46 -0.33
CA LEU A 204 -2.32 0.00 0.73
C LEU A 204 -1.73 1.16 1.52
N ILE A 205 -1.46 2.28 0.86
CA ILE A 205 -0.73 3.40 1.42
C ILE A 205 -1.73 4.30 2.14
N ASP A 206 -2.08 3.90 3.37
CA ASP A 206 -2.94 4.64 4.28
C ASP A 206 -2.35 4.68 5.69
N ALA A 207 -1.73 5.80 6.03
CA ALA A 207 -1.20 6.10 7.36
C ALA A 207 -2.16 6.99 8.17
N SER A 208 -3.34 7.32 7.66
CA SER A 208 -4.29 8.23 8.34
C SER A 208 -4.79 7.66 9.67
N THR A 209 -4.83 6.34 9.80
CA THR A 209 -5.19 5.64 11.04
C THR A 209 -4.25 5.95 12.21
N LEU A 210 -3.01 6.36 11.92
CA LEU A 210 -2.03 6.74 12.94
C LEU A 210 -2.39 8.08 13.61
N LEU A 211 -3.07 9.00 12.91
CA LEU A 211 -3.54 10.27 13.50
C LEU A 211 -4.63 10.06 14.57
N GLY A 212 -5.36 8.94 14.48
CA GLY A 212 -6.38 8.59 15.46
C GLY A 212 -5.81 8.02 16.76
N GLN A 213 -4.51 7.70 16.81
CA GLN A 213 -3.86 7.13 17.99
C GLN A 213 -3.43 8.25 18.96
N PRO A 214 -3.74 8.12 20.27
CA PRO A 214 -3.27 9.06 21.28
C PRO A 214 -1.75 9.22 21.25
N ILE A 215 -1.24 10.45 21.40
CA ILE A 215 0.21 10.75 21.32
C ILE A 215 1.00 10.00 22.41
N ASP A 216 0.40 9.77 23.57
CA ASP A 216 0.95 8.96 24.67
C ASP A 216 0.97 7.44 24.39
N LYS A 217 0.48 7.02 23.22
CA LYS A 217 0.64 5.65 22.70
C LYS A 217 1.73 5.55 21.65
N TRP A 218 2.25 6.68 21.17
CA TRP A 218 3.26 6.67 20.12
C TRP A 218 4.57 6.10 20.63
N ASP A 219 4.87 6.21 21.93
CA ASP A 219 6.00 5.55 22.60
C ASP A 219 5.89 4.01 22.67
N THR A 220 4.68 3.46 22.42
CA THR A 220 4.39 2.01 22.41
C THR A 220 4.10 1.44 21.03
N LEU A 221 4.13 2.25 19.97
CA LEU A 221 4.05 1.77 18.57
C LEU A 221 5.36 1.12 18.10
N PHE A 222 6.27 0.83 19.04
CA PHE A 222 7.65 0.41 18.86
C PHE A 222 7.92 -0.95 19.49
#